data_AF-A0A8T6RUY5-F1
#
_entry.id   AF-A0A8T6RUY5-F1
#
_cell.length_a   1.000
_cell.length_b   1.000
_cell.length_c   1.000
_cell.angle_alpha   90.00
_cell.angle_beta   90.00
_cell.angle_gamma   90.00
#
_symmetry.space_group_name_H-M   'P 1'
#
loop_
_entity.id
_entity.type
_entity.pdbx_description
1 polymer ?
#
loop_
_entity_poly.entity_id
_entity_poly.type
_entity_poly.pdbx_seq_one_letter_code
_entity_poly.pdbx_strand_id
1 'polypeptide(L)'
;DIYLDWFQHWLAEEDNDVLDMPKLQYYLMGANEWRSAESWPVEGTEFRPLYLRSDGGANTRSGDGRLSWDVPTGEEPADEFEYDPDDPVPTLGGPVCCTGTADAPAGG
;
A
#
# COMPACT_ATOMS: atom_id res chain seq x y z
N ASP A 1 -6.66 28.75 1.46
CA ASP A 1 -5.60 27.71 1.61
C ASP A 1 -6.27 26.62 2.42
N ILE A 2 -6.37 25.39 1.94
CA ILE A 2 -7.37 24.42 2.41
C ILE A 2 -7.38 24.25 3.94
N TYR A 3 -6.21 24.21 4.58
CA TYR A 3 -6.14 24.06 6.03
C TYR A 3 -6.57 25.34 6.76
N LEU A 4 -6.26 26.53 6.22
CA LEU A 4 -6.72 27.80 6.78
C LEU A 4 -8.24 27.92 6.65
N ASP A 5 -8.79 27.61 5.48
CA ASP A 5 -10.24 27.71 5.21
C ASP A 5 -11.00 26.75 6.14
N TRP A 6 -10.43 25.57 6.41
CA TRP A 6 -10.96 24.60 7.38
C TRP A 6 -10.95 25.14 8.82
N PHE A 7 -9.82 25.73 9.25
CA PHE A 7 -9.73 26.32 10.59
C PHE A 7 -10.63 27.55 10.74
N GLN A 8 -10.77 28.38 9.72
CA GLN A 8 -11.67 29.53 9.72
C GLN A 8 -13.12 29.10 9.89
N HIS A 9 -13.55 28.06 9.17
CA HIS A 9 -14.90 27.53 9.30
C HIS A 9 -15.21 27.04 10.72
N TRP A 10 -14.32 26.22 11.31
CA TRP A 10 -14.58 25.57 12.58
C TRP A 10 -14.15 26.34 13.83
N LEU A 11 -13.10 27.16 13.76
CA LEU A 11 -12.56 27.89 14.91
C LEU A 11 -12.98 29.37 14.92
N ALA A 12 -13.17 29.98 13.75
CA ALA A 12 -13.58 31.37 13.63
C ALA A 12 -15.08 31.52 13.28
N GLU A 13 -15.80 30.41 13.11
CA GLU A 13 -17.23 30.37 12.71
C GLU A 13 -17.49 31.13 11.39
N GLU A 14 -16.50 31.17 10.49
CA GLU A 14 -16.63 31.82 9.19
C GLU A 14 -17.43 30.94 8.21
N ASP A 15 -18.42 31.55 7.56
CA ASP A 15 -19.14 30.92 6.47
C ASP A 15 -18.31 31.02 5.19
N ASN A 16 -17.66 29.91 4.82
CA ASN A 16 -16.79 29.79 3.67
C ASN A 16 -17.05 28.48 2.91
N ASP A 17 -16.49 28.36 1.72
CA ASP A 17 -16.79 27.24 0.81
C ASP A 17 -15.98 25.96 1.12
N VAL A 18 -15.36 25.84 2.30
CA VAL A 18 -14.50 24.68 2.61
C VAL A 18 -15.28 23.36 2.65
N LEU A 19 -16.59 23.43 2.95
CA LEU A 19 -17.46 22.26 2.96
C LEU A 19 -17.90 21.79 1.56
N ASP A 20 -17.72 22.62 0.52
CA ASP A 20 -18.03 22.26 -0.86
C ASP A 20 -16.91 21.42 -1.52
N MET A 21 -15.76 21.31 -0.85
CA MET A 21 -14.64 20.51 -1.32
C MET A 21 -14.95 19.00 -1.25
N PRO A 22 -14.37 18.19 -2.16
CA PRO A 22 -14.52 16.74 -2.06
C PRO A 22 -13.97 16.21 -0.74
N LYS A 23 -14.69 15.26 -0.13
CA LYS A 23 -14.34 14.69 1.18
C LYS A 23 -12.97 14.01 1.20
N LEU A 24 -12.59 13.42 0.08
CA LEU A 24 -11.28 12.81 -0.11
C LEU A 24 -10.66 13.25 -1.42
N GLN A 25 -9.36 13.51 -1.37
CA GLN A 25 -8.50 13.64 -2.53
C GLN A 25 -7.34 12.66 -2.40
N TYR A 26 -7.05 11.92 -3.45
CA TYR A 26 -5.97 10.94 -3.48
C TYR A 26 -5.19 11.03 -4.79
N TYR A 27 -3.90 10.71 -4.72
CA TYR A 27 -3.03 10.68 -5.89
C TYR A 27 -2.96 9.25 -6.44
N LEU A 28 -3.46 9.04 -7.66
CA LEU A 28 -3.47 7.73 -8.29
C LEU A 28 -2.11 7.46 -8.94
N MET A 29 -1.26 6.70 -8.24
CA MET A 29 0.02 6.23 -8.76
C MET A 29 -0.18 5.38 -10.02
N GLY A 30 0.76 5.47 -10.97
CA GLY A 30 0.66 4.83 -12.29
C GLY A 30 -0.08 5.69 -13.32
N ALA A 31 -1.24 6.26 -12.95
CA ALA A 31 -1.93 7.26 -13.77
C ALA A 31 -1.35 8.67 -13.61
N ASN A 32 -0.68 8.94 -12.48
CA ASN A 32 -0.01 10.20 -12.16
C ASN A 32 -0.95 11.41 -12.14
N GLU A 33 -2.11 11.27 -11.49
CA GLU A 33 -3.11 12.33 -11.40
C GLU A 33 -3.80 12.36 -10.03
N TRP A 34 -4.31 13.54 -9.69
CA TRP A 34 -5.19 13.73 -8.54
C TRP A 34 -6.61 13.31 -8.87
N ARG A 35 -7.26 12.57 -7.96
CA ARG A 35 -8.67 12.19 -8.03
C ARG A 35 -9.36 12.48 -6.71
N SER A 36 -10.68 12.54 -6.75
CA SER A 36 -11.53 12.74 -5.57
C SER A 36 -12.54 11.62 -5.38
N ALA A 37 -12.96 11.40 -4.14
CA ALA A 37 -14.00 10.45 -3.76
C ALA A 37 -14.78 10.95 -2.53
N GLU A 38 -15.99 10.42 -2.35
CA GLU A 38 -16.85 10.76 -1.20
C GLU A 38 -16.60 9.86 0.02
N SER A 39 -15.93 8.73 -0.17
CA SER A 39 -15.64 7.76 0.89
C SER A 39 -14.31 7.04 0.66
N TRP A 40 -13.76 6.50 1.75
CA TRP A 40 -12.70 5.50 1.72
C TRP A 40 -13.19 4.22 2.42
N PRO A 41 -13.04 3.03 1.82
CA PRO A 41 -12.54 2.76 0.46
C PRO A 41 -13.40 3.41 -0.63
N VAL A 42 -12.82 3.63 -1.82
CA VAL A 42 -13.54 4.23 -2.95
C VAL A 42 -14.78 3.39 -3.28
N GLU A 43 -15.91 4.04 -3.57
CA GLU A 43 -17.15 3.37 -3.92
C GLU A 43 -16.96 2.36 -5.06
N GLY A 44 -17.56 1.17 -4.95
CA GLY A 44 -17.40 0.09 -5.91
C GLY A 44 -16.08 -0.69 -5.79
N THR A 45 -15.27 -0.46 -4.75
CA THR A 45 -14.09 -1.31 -4.48
C THR A 45 -14.50 -2.74 -4.19
N GLU A 46 -14.03 -3.67 -5.02
CA GLU A 46 -14.19 -5.11 -4.81
C GLU A 46 -12.88 -5.70 -4.26
N PHE A 47 -12.93 -6.21 -3.03
CA PHE A 47 -11.81 -6.94 -2.44
C PHE A 47 -11.77 -8.35 -3.03
N ARG A 48 -10.82 -8.59 -3.95
CA ARG A 48 -10.65 -9.87 -4.62
C ARG A 48 -9.40 -10.61 -4.13
N PRO A 49 -9.52 -11.86 -3.65
CA PRO A 49 -8.35 -12.67 -3.31
C PRO A 49 -7.46 -12.94 -4.52
N LEU A 50 -6.15 -12.77 -4.34
CA LEU A 50 -5.11 -13.15 -5.28
C LEU A 50 -4.24 -14.23 -4.62
N TYR A 51 -4.24 -15.44 -5.16
CA TYR A 51 -3.63 -16.62 -4.56
C TYR A 51 -2.19 -16.81 -5.01
N LEU A 52 -1.32 -17.19 -4.07
CA LEU A 52 0.05 -17.63 -4.31
C LEU A 52 0.04 -19.05 -4.88
N ARG A 53 0.93 -19.34 -5.84
CA ARG A 53 1.10 -20.67 -6.45
C ARG A 53 2.57 -20.88 -6.82
N SER A 54 3.04 -22.12 -6.77
CA SER A 54 4.39 -22.53 -7.17
C SER A 54 4.41 -24.05 -7.38
N ASP A 55 5.47 -24.58 -7.97
CA ASP A 55 5.75 -26.03 -7.96
C ASP A 55 6.78 -26.37 -6.87
N GLY A 56 6.84 -25.55 -5.80
CA GLY A 56 7.77 -25.66 -4.67
C GLY A 56 9.09 -24.92 -4.85
N GLY A 57 9.18 -24.01 -5.83
CA GLY A 57 10.40 -23.30 -6.20
C GLY A 57 10.23 -21.79 -6.33
N ALA A 58 9.40 -21.14 -5.51
CA ALA A 58 9.16 -19.70 -5.63
C ALA A 58 10.34 -18.82 -5.17
N ASN A 59 11.36 -19.40 -4.54
CA ASN A 59 12.49 -18.66 -4.00
C ASN A 59 13.26 -17.91 -5.10
N THR A 60 13.68 -16.68 -4.79
CA THR A 60 14.36 -15.75 -5.70
C THR A 60 13.48 -15.24 -6.85
N ARG A 61 13.93 -14.19 -7.54
CA ARG A 61 13.25 -13.66 -8.74
C ARG A 61 13.16 -14.67 -9.89
N SER A 62 14.04 -15.67 -9.91
CA SER A 62 14.14 -16.67 -10.99
C SER A 62 13.40 -17.97 -10.67
N GLY A 63 12.67 -18.01 -9.56
CA GLY A 63 11.81 -19.13 -9.18
C GLY A 63 10.55 -19.27 -10.06
N ASP A 64 9.68 -20.19 -9.67
CA ASP A 64 8.45 -20.55 -10.40
C ASP A 64 7.17 -19.90 -9.85
N GLY A 65 7.32 -19.01 -8.87
CA GLY A 65 6.22 -18.36 -8.17
C GLY A 65 5.32 -17.56 -9.12
N ARG A 66 4.00 -17.72 -8.95
CA ARG A 66 2.97 -17.05 -9.76
C ARG A 66 1.78 -16.63 -8.90
N LEU A 67 1.04 -15.65 -9.39
CA LEU A 67 -0.21 -15.15 -8.79
C LEU A 67 -1.39 -15.57 -9.65
N SER A 68 -2.46 -16.05 -9.01
CA SER A 68 -3.68 -16.47 -9.70
C SER A 68 -4.93 -15.93 -9.02
N TRP A 69 -5.94 -15.58 -9.82
CA TRP A 69 -7.27 -15.26 -9.30
C TRP A 69 -8.14 -16.50 -9.04
N ASP A 70 -7.72 -17.66 -9.55
CA ASP A 70 -8.42 -18.93 -9.40
C ASP A 70 -8.11 -19.54 -8.03
N VAL A 71 -9.15 -20.02 -7.36
CA VAL A 71 -9.03 -20.71 -6.08
C VAL A 71 -8.25 -22.01 -6.26
N PRO A 72 -7.24 -22.31 -5.41
CA PRO A 72 -6.58 -23.61 -5.42
C PRO A 72 -7.56 -24.76 -5.26
N THR A 73 -7.58 -25.69 -6.22
CA THR A 73 -8.50 -26.83 -6.23
C THR A 73 -7.90 -28.11 -5.64
N GLY A 74 -6.64 -28.09 -5.23
CA GLY A 74 -5.91 -29.24 -4.70
C GLY A 74 -4.66 -28.80 -3.95
N GLU A 75 -3.93 -29.78 -3.41
CA GLU A 75 -2.66 -29.54 -2.73
C GLU A 75 -1.59 -29.07 -3.73
N GLU A 76 -0.80 -28.09 -3.29
CA GLU A 76 0.41 -27.64 -3.99
C GLU A 76 1.59 -27.77 -3.03
N PRO A 77 2.82 -27.97 -3.55
CA PRO A 77 4.01 -27.97 -2.73
C PRO A 77 4.16 -26.66 -1.95
N ALA A 78 4.73 -26.74 -0.74
CA ALA A 78 5.09 -25.55 0.03
C ALA A 78 6.42 -24.96 -0.47
N ASP A 79 6.53 -23.64 -0.42
CA ASP A 79 7.81 -22.94 -0.54
C ASP A 79 8.40 -22.71 0.86
N GLU A 80 9.69 -23.00 1.03
CA GLU A 80 10.40 -22.88 2.31
C GLU A 80 11.57 -21.90 2.20
N PHE A 81 11.84 -21.15 3.26
CA PHE A 81 13.02 -20.30 3.37
C PHE A 81 13.57 -20.33 4.79
N GLU A 82 14.87 -20.12 4.92
CA GLU A 82 15.54 -19.91 6.20
C GLU A 82 15.66 -18.40 6.46
N TYR A 83 15.38 -18.00 7.69
CA TYR A 83 15.55 -16.63 8.14
C TYR A 83 16.64 -16.60 9.20
N ASP A 84 17.72 -15.87 8.91
CA ASP A 84 18.80 -15.59 9.84
C ASP A 84 18.67 -14.14 10.36
N PRO A 85 18.42 -13.93 11.67
CA PRO A 85 18.41 -12.60 12.25
C PRO A 85 19.72 -11.82 12.12
N ASP A 86 20.86 -12.52 11.98
CA ASP A 86 22.18 -11.90 11.78
C ASP A 86 22.41 -11.47 10.31
N ASP A 87 21.56 -11.94 9.37
CA ASP A 87 21.55 -11.56 7.95
C ASP A 87 20.11 -11.22 7.46
N PRO A 88 19.52 -10.11 7.93
CA PRO A 88 18.16 -9.75 7.57
C PRO A 88 18.08 -9.15 6.15
N VAL A 89 16.90 -9.26 5.51
CA VAL A 89 16.65 -8.61 4.21
C VAL A 89 16.74 -7.08 4.37
N PRO A 90 17.57 -6.39 3.57
CA PRO A 90 17.75 -4.94 3.69
C PRO A 90 16.47 -4.19 3.31
N THR A 91 16.18 -3.13 4.05
CA THR A 91 15.03 -2.25 3.75
C THR A 91 15.35 -1.37 2.56
N LEU A 92 14.59 -1.51 1.46
CA LEU A 92 14.73 -0.70 0.25
C LEU A 92 13.42 0.03 -0.05
N GLY A 93 13.36 1.33 0.25
CA GLY A 93 12.20 2.16 -0.02
C GLY A 93 11.11 2.06 1.04
N GLY A 94 9.83 2.09 0.60
CA GLY A 94 8.68 2.06 1.49
C GLY A 94 8.60 3.27 2.44
N PRO A 95 7.94 3.13 3.62
CA PRO A 95 7.78 4.23 4.57
C PRO A 95 9.09 4.61 5.29
N VAL A 96 10.17 3.83 5.11
CA VAL A 96 11.49 4.03 5.76
C VAL A 96 12.48 4.78 4.84
N CYS A 97 12.13 4.95 3.56
CA CYS A 97 12.99 5.56 2.53
C CYS A 97 13.57 6.95 2.90
N CYS A 98 12.95 7.65 3.86
CA CYS A 98 13.37 8.98 4.30
C CYS A 98 13.63 9.10 5.81
N THR A 99 13.65 8.00 6.57
CA THR A 99 13.81 8.00 8.05
C THR A 99 15.01 7.19 8.55
N GLY A 100 15.78 6.54 7.67
CA GLY A 100 16.99 5.79 8.04
C GLY A 100 18.18 6.07 7.12
N THR A 101 19.40 5.94 7.66
CA THR A 101 20.64 5.91 6.88
C THR A 101 20.73 4.60 6.09
N ALA A 102 21.42 4.60 4.94
CA ALA A 102 21.58 3.41 4.10
C ALA A 102 22.16 2.17 4.82
N ASP A 103 22.85 2.39 5.95
CA ASP A 103 23.47 1.35 6.78
C ASP A 103 22.63 0.97 8.03
N ALA A 104 21.39 1.45 8.15
CA ALA A 104 20.53 1.09 9.27
C ALA A 104 20.06 -0.36 9.16
N PRO A 105 20.21 -1.20 10.21
CA PRO A 105 19.72 -2.57 10.20
C PRO A 105 18.21 -2.59 9.98
N ALA A 106 17.72 -3.63 9.29
CA ALA A 106 16.29 -3.86 9.17
C ALA A 106 15.70 -4.11 10.58
N GLY A 107 14.67 -3.35 10.95
CA GLY A 107 13.98 -3.51 12.24
C GLY A 107 14.12 -2.33 13.22
N GLY A 108 14.99 -1.35 12.92
CA GLY A 108 15.18 -0.15 13.73
C GLY A 108 16.38 -0.20 14.68
#